data_AF-A0A9R0IV15-F1
#
_entry.id   AF-A0A9R0IV15-F1
#
_cell.length_a   1.000
_cell.length_b   1.000
_cell.length_c   1.000
_cell.angle_alpha   90.00
_cell.angle_beta   90.00
_cell.angle_gamma   90.00
#
_symmetry.space_group_name_H-M   'P 1'
#
loop_
_entity.id
_entity.type
_entity.pdbx_description
1 polymer ?
#
loop_
_entity_poly.entity_id
_entity_poly.type
_entity_poly.pdbx_seq_one_letter_code
_entity_poly.pdbx_strand_id
1 'polypeptide(L)'
;MAQLPTDLVTSILTRLPTKSLIRFKSVSKAWNSLISTPDFVGLHLAHSLSSDHRLLIVNYGGHLESTPLVFGSDFGGAVTSRFDLPTSFSGFEVSICGCCNGIVALVCRNVDDPRLFKFVLWNPSSNTHFVLPPIPVDSDLTSEFMGVSFGFGYDCGSDDYKIVRIVEYFHTSDGDGDGGGGNDVDIDGGSDIDIDVGGGGGDDDEDGSDDDEDDDVYGIGDPYGSDDSSYDGDESGGCRMGFIYREVMVYSLRNNCWEMIHVVYFGDEMKWFCPGAVINKSIVHWIFWKYGKGEPRLRGLDLSSYKWKKLALPDFRGKEMINSPGDDDDDDSLSKSGFEASAIVVLGVLDECLCIVTRICPEFDNAYVWVMKEYDMKESWTKLFNLTEASIVGPLLSPPLPCSKGGDEVLLRKPNEDGGLCWYDFKGKTVKAQPKISNGLTLRDVNLCVESLVPVNLAV
;
A
#
# COMPACT_ATOMS: atom_id res chain seq x y z
N MET A 1 20.48 -48.60 0.59
CA MET A 1 19.23 -47.90 0.93
C MET A 1 18.37 -47.86 -0.31
N ALA A 2 17.11 -48.29 -0.24
CA ALA A 2 16.18 -48.15 -1.35
C ALA A 2 16.11 -46.66 -1.75
N GLN A 3 16.40 -46.35 -3.01
CA GLN A 3 16.26 -44.98 -3.52
C GLN A 3 14.78 -44.72 -3.76
N LEU A 4 14.22 -43.76 -3.02
CA LEU A 4 12.89 -43.23 -3.31
C LEU A 4 12.92 -42.55 -4.70
N PRO A 5 11.89 -42.75 -5.55
CA PRO A 5 11.70 -41.98 -6.77
C PRO A 5 11.78 -40.46 -6.54
N THR A 6 12.40 -39.72 -7.45
CA THR A 6 12.58 -38.26 -7.36
C THR A 6 11.25 -37.52 -7.17
N ASP A 7 10.17 -37.98 -7.79
CA ASP A 7 8.85 -37.36 -7.68
C ASP A 7 8.29 -37.46 -6.26
N LEU A 8 8.50 -38.60 -5.59
CA LEU A 8 8.10 -38.79 -4.20
C LEU A 8 8.94 -37.94 -3.26
N VAL A 9 10.25 -37.85 -3.49
CA VAL A 9 11.13 -36.96 -2.73
C VAL A 9 10.67 -35.50 -2.89
N THR A 10 10.40 -35.08 -4.12
CA THR A 10 9.90 -33.74 -4.44
C THR A 10 8.58 -33.46 -3.71
N SER A 11 7.60 -34.37 -3.79
CA SER A 11 6.31 -34.22 -3.12
C SER A 11 6.43 -34.19 -1.59
N ILE A 12 7.44 -34.84 -1.00
CA ILE A 12 7.69 -34.78 0.45
C ILE A 12 8.29 -33.42 0.80
N LEU A 13 9.33 -33.02 0.08
CA LEU A 13 10.07 -31.79 0.34
C LEU A 13 9.21 -30.53 0.12
N THR A 14 8.33 -30.50 -0.89
CA THR A 14 7.45 -29.34 -1.15
C THR A 14 6.48 -29.02 -0.02
N ARG A 15 6.26 -29.96 0.91
CA ARG A 15 5.38 -29.78 2.09
C ARG A 15 6.12 -29.34 3.35
N LEU A 16 7.44 -29.20 3.27
CA LEU A 16 8.25 -28.85 4.44
C LEU A 16 8.39 -27.33 4.60
N PRO A 17 8.51 -26.83 5.84
CA PRO A 17 8.81 -25.43 6.09
C PRO A 17 10.12 -24.99 5.44
N THR A 18 10.19 -23.72 5.05
CA THR A 18 11.34 -23.17 4.31
C THR A 18 12.65 -23.31 5.08
N LYS A 19 12.61 -23.12 6.42
CA LYS A 19 13.78 -23.31 7.29
C LYS A 19 14.36 -24.72 7.23
N SER A 20 13.51 -25.73 7.15
CA SER A 20 13.93 -27.13 7.02
C SER A 20 14.58 -27.36 5.65
N LEU A 21 13.97 -26.83 4.60
CA LEU A 21 14.48 -26.94 3.22
C LEU A 21 15.85 -26.29 3.05
N ILE A 22 16.06 -25.10 3.64
CA ILE A 22 17.35 -24.42 3.63
C ILE A 22 18.43 -25.30 4.30
N ARG A 23 18.14 -25.91 5.46
CA ARG A 23 19.07 -26.84 6.13
C ARG A 23 19.33 -28.09 5.29
N PHE A 24 18.31 -28.57 4.60
CA PHE A 24 18.34 -29.77 3.76
C PHE A 24 19.20 -29.60 2.50
N LYS A 25 19.42 -28.37 2.03
CA LYS A 25 20.43 -28.09 0.99
C LYS A 25 21.83 -28.56 1.41
N SER A 26 22.16 -28.55 2.70
CA SER A 26 23.48 -28.98 3.21
C SER A 26 23.61 -30.50 3.36
N VAL A 27 22.53 -31.28 3.20
CA VAL A 27 22.54 -32.74 3.41
C VAL A 27 23.16 -33.49 2.23
N SER A 28 22.89 -33.07 0.99
CA SER A 28 23.49 -33.67 -0.21
C SER A 28 23.47 -32.72 -1.40
N LYS A 29 24.39 -32.92 -2.35
CA LYS A 29 24.42 -32.16 -3.61
C LYS A 29 23.13 -32.33 -4.43
N ALA A 30 22.55 -33.53 -4.42
CA ALA A 30 21.30 -33.82 -5.12
C ALA A 30 20.12 -33.02 -4.54
N TRP A 31 20.03 -32.95 -3.20
CA TRP A 31 18.99 -32.18 -2.52
C TRP A 31 19.18 -30.68 -2.72
N ASN A 32 20.42 -30.19 -2.61
CA ASN A 32 20.72 -28.79 -2.92
C ASN A 32 20.29 -28.42 -4.35
N SER A 33 20.65 -29.26 -5.32
CA SER A 33 20.30 -29.06 -6.72
C SER A 33 18.78 -29.04 -6.91
N LEU A 34 18.05 -30.01 -6.36
CA LEU A 34 16.59 -30.10 -6.47
C LEU A 34 15.91 -28.87 -5.85
N ILE A 35 16.21 -28.56 -4.59
CA ILE A 35 15.56 -27.48 -3.82
C ILE A 35 15.84 -26.10 -4.41
N SER A 36 16.95 -25.95 -5.15
CA SER A 36 17.34 -24.68 -5.76
C SER A 36 16.81 -24.51 -7.20
N THR A 37 16.12 -25.51 -7.76
CA THR A 37 15.51 -25.36 -9.10
C THR A 37 14.30 -24.42 -9.07
N PRO A 38 14.07 -23.62 -10.12
CA PRO A 38 12.86 -22.79 -10.24
C PRO A 38 11.57 -23.59 -10.12
N ASP A 39 11.52 -24.78 -10.72
CA ASP A 39 10.34 -25.67 -10.65
C ASP A 39 10.01 -26.06 -9.21
N PHE A 40 11.02 -26.45 -8.41
CA PHE A 40 10.81 -26.77 -7.01
C PHE A 40 10.35 -25.56 -6.21
N VAL A 41 10.95 -24.39 -6.44
CA VAL A 41 10.57 -23.13 -5.79
C VAL A 41 9.12 -22.77 -6.12
N GLY A 42 8.71 -22.89 -7.37
CA GLY A 42 7.34 -22.66 -7.81
C GLY A 42 6.34 -23.65 -7.20
N LEU A 43 6.66 -24.94 -7.16
CA LEU A 43 5.83 -25.97 -6.53
C LEU A 43 5.68 -25.75 -5.01
N HIS A 44 6.79 -25.41 -4.33
CA HIS A 44 6.77 -25.09 -2.91
C HIS A 44 5.93 -23.85 -2.62
N LEU A 45 6.11 -22.78 -3.41
CA LEU A 45 5.31 -21.56 -3.28
C LEU A 45 3.81 -21.82 -3.52
N ALA A 46 3.46 -22.58 -4.55
CA ALA A 46 2.08 -22.97 -4.81
C ALA A 46 1.46 -23.75 -3.63
N HIS A 47 2.25 -24.63 -3.01
CA HIS A 47 1.84 -25.32 -1.79
C HIS A 47 1.64 -24.36 -0.61
N SER A 48 2.59 -23.44 -0.37
CA SER A 48 2.49 -22.43 0.69
C SER A 48 1.27 -21.52 0.54
N LEU A 49 1.00 -21.01 -0.67
CA LEU A 49 -0.19 -20.22 -0.99
C LEU A 49 -1.49 -21.01 -0.73
N SER A 50 -1.45 -22.32 -0.98
CA SER A 50 -2.56 -23.25 -0.73
C SER A 50 -2.64 -23.74 0.73
N SER A 51 -1.70 -23.37 1.59
CA SER A 51 -1.72 -23.73 3.02
C SER A 51 -2.39 -22.65 3.86
N ASP A 52 -2.71 -22.95 5.11
CA ASP A 52 -3.14 -21.96 6.12
C ASP A 52 -1.97 -21.33 6.89
N HIS A 53 -0.72 -21.71 6.56
CA HIS A 53 0.44 -21.17 7.23
C HIS A 53 0.76 -19.77 6.70
N ARG A 54 0.76 -18.79 7.59
CA ARG A 54 1.12 -17.40 7.31
C ARG A 54 2.22 -16.94 8.27
N LEU A 55 3.06 -16.04 7.78
CA LEU A 55 3.98 -15.25 8.58
C LEU A 55 3.34 -13.89 8.82
N LEU A 56 3.18 -13.52 10.08
CA LEU A 56 2.87 -12.16 10.48
C LEU A 56 4.15 -11.32 10.36
N ILE A 57 4.10 -10.28 9.55
CA ILE A 57 5.18 -9.31 9.42
C ILE A 57 4.81 -8.10 10.25
N VAL A 58 5.65 -7.78 11.23
CA VAL A 58 5.45 -6.68 12.17
C VAL A 58 6.57 -5.68 12.00
N ASN A 59 6.21 -4.41 11.78
CA ASN A 59 7.15 -3.31 11.69
C ASN A 59 7.06 -2.44 12.95
N TYR A 60 8.19 -2.30 13.64
CA TYR A 60 8.33 -1.47 14.84
C TYR A 60 9.04 -0.13 14.58
N GLY A 61 9.29 0.20 13.31
CA GLY A 61 10.06 1.37 12.88
C GLY A 61 11.57 1.09 12.86
N GLY A 62 12.15 0.66 13.98
CA GLY A 62 13.58 0.37 14.07
C GLY A 62 14.01 -0.96 13.43
N HIS A 63 13.10 -1.93 13.40
CA HIS A 63 13.31 -3.25 12.79
C HIS A 63 11.98 -3.90 12.43
N LEU A 64 12.06 -4.97 11.62
CA LEU A 64 10.93 -5.82 11.28
C LEU A 64 11.11 -7.21 11.86
N GLU A 65 10.00 -7.84 12.21
CA GLU A 65 9.95 -9.22 12.68
C GLU A 65 8.96 -10.02 11.82
N SER A 66 9.31 -11.27 11.55
CA SER A 66 8.38 -12.26 11.01
C SER A 66 8.11 -13.34 12.04
N THR A 67 6.85 -13.62 12.33
CA THR A 67 6.45 -14.65 13.29
C THR A 67 5.41 -15.58 12.65
N PRO A 68 5.52 -16.91 12.78
CA PRO A 68 4.49 -17.81 12.30
C PRO A 68 3.16 -17.52 12.99
N LEU A 69 2.12 -17.31 12.21
CA LEU A 69 0.80 -17.03 12.71
C LEU A 69 0.13 -18.34 13.12
N VAL A 70 -0.22 -18.45 14.40
CA VAL A 70 -0.99 -19.58 14.95
C VAL A 70 -2.28 -19.04 15.56
N PHE A 71 -3.41 -19.42 14.98
CA PHE A 71 -4.74 -18.95 15.38
C PHE A 71 -5.07 -19.28 16.83
N GLY A 72 -5.76 -18.35 17.49
CA GLY A 72 -6.27 -18.54 18.85
C GLY A 72 -5.18 -18.70 19.91
N SER A 73 -3.91 -18.41 19.58
CA SER A 73 -2.80 -18.47 20.52
C SER A 73 -2.10 -17.12 20.64
N ASP A 74 -1.51 -16.85 21.81
CA ASP A 74 -0.65 -15.70 22.04
C ASP A 74 0.55 -15.76 21.06
N PHE A 75 0.95 -14.64 20.44
CA PHE A 75 2.16 -14.56 19.57
C PHE A 75 3.49 -14.74 20.35
N GLY A 76 3.44 -15.26 21.59
CA GLY A 76 4.60 -15.51 22.45
C GLY A 76 5.51 -16.66 22.00
N GLY A 77 5.43 -17.11 20.75
CA GLY A 77 6.19 -18.23 20.19
C GLY A 77 7.17 -17.79 19.08
N ALA A 78 8.47 -17.86 19.40
CA ALA A 78 9.64 -17.80 18.51
C ALA A 78 9.52 -16.94 17.23
N VAL A 79 9.99 -15.69 17.33
CA VAL A 79 10.34 -14.85 16.17
C VAL A 79 11.12 -15.69 15.17
N THR A 80 10.57 -15.82 13.96
CA THR A 80 11.16 -16.66 12.92
C THR A 80 12.33 -15.97 12.26
N SER A 81 12.24 -14.67 12.05
CA SER A 81 13.34 -13.84 11.58
C SER A 81 13.16 -12.42 12.09
N ARG A 82 14.29 -11.76 12.34
CA ARG A 82 14.38 -10.33 12.60
C ARG A 82 15.20 -9.72 11.46
N PHE A 83 14.71 -8.63 10.92
CA PHE A 83 15.37 -7.86 9.88
C PHE A 83 15.62 -6.45 10.39
N ASP A 84 16.89 -6.14 10.62
CA ASP A 84 17.37 -4.81 10.91
C ASP A 84 17.79 -4.15 9.59
N LEU A 85 17.36 -2.92 9.37
CA LEU A 85 17.73 -2.18 8.17
C LEU A 85 19.24 -1.89 8.14
N PRO A 86 19.87 -1.85 6.96
CA PRO A 86 21.27 -1.45 6.86
C PRO A 86 21.49 -0.05 7.43
N THR A 87 22.66 0.23 8.00
CA THR A 87 22.99 1.53 8.61
C THR A 87 22.88 2.71 7.64
N SER A 88 23.00 2.48 6.33
CA SER A 88 22.76 3.46 5.26
C SER A 88 21.32 3.96 5.16
N PHE A 89 20.40 3.40 5.96
CA PHE A 89 19.00 3.82 6.10
C PHE A 89 18.76 4.61 7.40
N SER A 90 19.82 5.01 8.12
CA SER A 90 19.68 5.98 9.21
C SER A 90 19.01 7.26 8.69
N GLY A 91 18.02 7.78 9.41
CA GLY A 91 17.20 8.92 8.96
C GLY A 91 16.10 8.55 7.95
N PHE A 92 15.79 7.26 7.77
CA PHE A 92 14.65 6.82 6.98
C PHE A 92 13.56 6.16 7.84
N GLU A 93 12.31 6.53 7.62
CA GLU A 93 11.13 5.85 8.15
C GLU A 93 10.70 4.73 7.22
N VAL A 94 10.44 3.55 7.78
CA VAL A 94 10.11 2.35 7.00
C VAL A 94 8.65 1.97 7.12
N SER A 95 8.05 1.64 5.98
CA SER A 95 6.68 1.14 5.84
C SER A 95 6.64 -0.06 4.91
N ILE A 96 5.65 -0.93 5.09
CA ILE A 96 5.45 -2.10 4.22
C ILE A 96 4.68 -1.64 2.99
N CYS A 97 5.31 -1.71 1.82
CA CYS A 97 4.66 -1.44 0.54
C CYS A 97 3.64 -2.54 0.20
N GLY A 98 3.97 -3.78 0.51
CA GLY A 98 3.13 -4.94 0.26
C GLY A 98 3.90 -6.26 0.36
N CYS A 99 3.16 -7.36 0.33
CA CYS A 99 3.70 -8.72 0.34
C CYS A 99 3.22 -9.46 -0.91
N CYS A 100 4.13 -10.13 -1.64
CA CYS A 100 3.78 -10.92 -2.82
C CYS A 100 4.63 -12.18 -2.88
N ASN A 101 3.99 -13.35 -3.01
CA ASN A 101 4.66 -14.66 -3.17
C ASN A 101 5.77 -14.94 -2.13
N GLY A 102 5.61 -14.42 -0.91
CA GLY A 102 6.58 -14.59 0.18
C GLY A 102 7.69 -13.53 0.27
N ILE A 103 7.71 -12.56 -0.66
CA ILE A 103 8.60 -11.40 -0.62
C ILE A 103 7.83 -10.23 -0.02
N VAL A 104 8.49 -9.48 0.85
CA VAL A 104 8.01 -8.22 1.43
C VAL A 104 8.75 -7.07 0.74
N ALA A 105 8.01 -6.13 0.18
CA ALA A 105 8.58 -4.87 -0.32
C ALA A 105 8.45 -3.80 0.76
N LEU A 106 9.55 -3.14 1.06
CA LEU A 106 9.66 -2.06 2.03
C LEU A 106 9.92 -0.74 1.30
N VAL A 107 9.23 0.31 1.72
CA VAL A 107 9.54 1.68 1.34
C VAL A 107 10.16 2.36 2.54
N CYS A 108 11.30 2.99 2.31
CA CYS A 108 12.02 3.78 3.29
C CYS A 108 11.96 5.24 2.83
N ARG A 109 11.26 6.09 3.57
CA ARG A 109 11.12 7.53 3.32
C ARG A 109 12.18 8.29 4.09
N ASN A 110 12.91 9.20 3.45
CA ASN A 110 13.83 10.07 4.17
C ASN A 110 13.04 11.06 5.04
N VAL A 111 13.48 11.27 6.29
CA VAL A 111 12.81 12.16 7.24
C VAL A 111 12.97 13.63 6.86
N ASP A 112 14.10 14.00 6.25
CA ASP A 112 14.46 15.39 5.94
C ASP A 112 13.98 15.80 4.53
N ASP A 113 14.10 14.93 3.52
CA ASP A 113 13.59 15.17 2.17
C ASP A 113 12.40 14.24 1.84
N PRO A 114 11.15 14.76 1.78
CA PRO A 114 9.96 13.96 1.50
C PRO A 114 9.92 13.38 0.08
N ARG A 115 10.83 13.78 -0.82
CA ARG A 115 10.94 13.27 -2.19
C ARG A 115 11.88 12.08 -2.30
N LEU A 116 12.76 11.89 -1.31
CA LEU A 116 13.79 10.86 -1.33
C LEU A 116 13.27 9.54 -0.71
N PHE A 117 13.20 8.50 -1.53
CA PHE A 117 12.79 7.17 -1.12
C PHE A 117 13.84 6.12 -1.49
N LYS A 118 13.97 5.10 -0.63
CA LYS A 118 14.72 3.88 -0.91
C LYS A 118 13.78 2.69 -0.78
N PHE A 119 14.08 1.63 -1.52
CA PHE A 119 13.28 0.41 -1.50
C PHE A 119 14.13 -0.79 -1.16
N VAL A 120 13.54 -1.71 -0.41
CA VAL A 120 14.17 -2.98 -0.03
C VAL A 120 13.19 -4.11 -0.27
N LEU A 121 13.61 -5.14 -1.00
CA LEU A 121 12.91 -6.42 -1.03
C LEU A 121 13.51 -7.33 0.04
N TRP A 122 12.67 -7.97 0.83
CA TRP A 122 13.08 -8.89 1.89
C TRP A 122 12.29 -10.19 1.79
N ASN A 123 12.99 -11.33 1.83
CA ASN A 123 12.38 -12.64 2.03
C ASN A 123 12.59 -13.06 3.50
N PRO A 124 11.55 -13.04 4.35
CA PRO A 124 11.66 -13.41 5.76
C PRO A 124 12.02 -14.88 6.00
N SER A 125 11.72 -15.76 5.04
CA SER A 125 11.91 -17.20 5.18
C SER A 125 13.38 -17.61 5.04
N SER A 126 14.11 -16.95 4.13
CA SER A 126 15.55 -17.09 3.93
C SER A 126 16.38 -16.03 4.68
N ASN A 127 15.72 -14.99 5.20
CA ASN A 127 16.32 -13.76 5.73
C ASN A 127 17.33 -13.10 4.77
N THR A 128 17.02 -13.14 3.48
CA THR A 128 17.80 -12.46 2.43
C THR A 128 17.08 -11.18 2.03
N HIS A 129 17.84 -10.14 1.70
CA HIS A 129 17.29 -8.87 1.24
C HIS A 129 18.04 -8.36 0.01
N PHE A 130 17.40 -7.45 -0.72
CA PHE A 130 17.96 -6.75 -1.86
C PHE A 130 17.56 -5.28 -1.80
N VAL A 131 18.56 -4.41 -1.77
CA VAL A 131 18.36 -2.95 -1.81
C VAL A 131 18.30 -2.54 -3.27
N LEU A 132 17.22 -1.87 -3.65
CA LEU A 132 17.02 -1.43 -5.03
C LEU A 132 17.96 -0.27 -5.38
N PRO A 133 18.30 -0.11 -6.68
CA PRO A 133 19.00 1.07 -7.14
C PRO A 133 18.20 2.35 -6.85
N PRO A 134 18.89 3.50 -6.72
CA PRO A 134 18.23 4.78 -6.53
C PRO A 134 17.27 5.07 -7.68
N ILE A 135 16.20 5.79 -7.36
CA ILE A 135 15.23 6.26 -8.33
C ILE A 135 15.89 7.38 -9.14
N PRO A 136 15.77 7.40 -10.47
CA PRO A 136 16.08 8.59 -11.24
C PRO A 136 15.26 9.76 -10.69
N VAL A 137 15.92 10.84 -10.27
CA VAL A 137 15.26 12.05 -9.79
C VAL A 137 15.16 13.00 -10.98
N ASP A 138 13.94 13.37 -11.39
CA ASP A 138 13.76 14.54 -12.25
C ASP A 138 13.76 15.80 -11.39
N SER A 139 14.60 16.74 -11.79
CA SER A 139 15.01 17.91 -11.00
C SER A 139 14.21 19.18 -11.35
N ASP A 140 12.98 19.05 -11.84
CA ASP A 140 12.19 20.22 -12.21
C ASP A 140 11.61 20.92 -10.98
N LEU A 141 12.31 21.99 -10.58
CA LEU A 141 12.06 22.82 -9.39
C LEU A 141 10.79 23.68 -9.48
N THR A 142 10.05 23.65 -10.59
CA THR A 142 8.84 24.47 -10.80
C THR A 142 7.55 23.79 -10.33
N SER A 143 7.61 22.51 -9.99
CA SER A 143 6.42 21.73 -9.63
C SER A 143 6.38 21.41 -8.14
N GLU A 144 5.28 21.75 -7.47
CA GLU A 144 5.09 21.50 -6.04
C GLU A 144 4.79 20.01 -5.79
N PHE A 145 5.61 19.32 -5.01
CA PHE A 145 5.37 17.92 -4.63
C PHE A 145 4.11 17.81 -3.76
N MET A 146 3.10 17.08 -4.26
CA MET A 146 1.82 16.90 -3.57
C MET A 146 1.79 15.63 -2.74
N GLY A 147 2.35 14.53 -3.26
CA GLY A 147 2.32 13.26 -2.57
C GLY A 147 2.91 12.11 -3.38
N VAL A 148 3.03 10.96 -2.73
CA VAL A 148 3.53 9.74 -3.35
C VAL A 148 2.78 8.52 -2.83
N SER A 149 2.63 7.53 -3.69
CA SER A 149 2.12 6.22 -3.35
C SER A 149 2.94 5.13 -4.03
N PHE A 150 2.86 3.93 -3.47
CA PHE A 150 3.63 2.78 -3.88
C PHE A 150 2.74 1.56 -4.04
N GLY A 151 3.18 0.59 -4.82
CA GLY A 151 2.54 -0.71 -4.96
C GLY A 151 3.53 -1.80 -5.28
N PHE A 152 3.26 -3.04 -4.87
CA PHE A 152 4.16 -4.17 -5.10
C PHE A 152 3.39 -5.41 -5.54
N GLY A 153 3.70 -5.93 -6.73
CA GLY A 153 3.03 -7.09 -7.28
C GLY A 153 3.94 -7.97 -8.14
N TYR A 154 3.34 -9.01 -8.70
CA TYR A 154 4.00 -10.01 -9.54
C TYR A 154 3.26 -10.13 -10.86
N ASP A 155 3.95 -9.74 -11.93
CA ASP A 155 3.50 -9.91 -13.30
C ASP A 155 3.76 -11.37 -13.72
N CYS A 156 2.69 -12.17 -13.72
CA CYS A 156 2.76 -13.57 -14.12
C CYS A 156 3.00 -13.77 -15.62
N GLY A 157 2.70 -12.76 -16.45
CA GLY A 157 2.92 -12.82 -17.89
C GLY A 157 4.39 -12.69 -18.23
N SER A 158 5.09 -11.79 -17.54
CA SER A 158 6.54 -11.69 -17.68
C SER A 158 7.31 -12.58 -16.71
N ASP A 159 6.73 -13.12 -15.63
CA ASP A 159 7.43 -13.78 -14.50
C ASP A 159 8.40 -12.82 -13.80
N ASP A 160 7.90 -11.66 -13.41
CA ASP A 160 8.69 -10.59 -12.80
C ASP A 160 7.98 -9.94 -11.61
N TYR A 161 8.78 -9.51 -10.64
CA TYR A 161 8.30 -8.73 -9.52
C TYR A 161 8.48 -7.26 -9.82
N LYS A 162 7.42 -6.48 -9.61
CA LYS A 162 7.39 -5.07 -9.97
C LYS A 162 6.97 -4.21 -8.79
N ILE A 163 7.67 -3.09 -8.63
CA ILE A 163 7.30 -2.02 -7.70
C ILE A 163 6.81 -0.84 -8.52
N VAL A 164 5.64 -0.31 -8.19
CA VAL A 164 5.09 0.91 -8.77
C VAL A 164 5.34 2.06 -7.79
N ARG A 165 5.80 3.19 -8.30
CA ARG A 165 5.84 4.48 -7.61
C ARG A 165 5.00 5.46 -8.41
N ILE A 166 4.06 6.11 -7.74
CA ILE A 166 3.22 7.16 -8.31
C ILE A 166 3.51 8.43 -7.53
N VAL A 167 4.00 9.46 -8.21
CA VAL A 167 4.20 10.79 -7.62
C VAL A 167 3.19 11.74 -8.20
N GLU A 168 2.60 12.57 -7.34
CA GLU A 168 1.76 13.69 -7.74
C GLU A 168 2.51 14.99 -7.52
N TYR A 169 2.43 15.86 -8.53
CA TYR A 169 2.88 17.23 -8.44
C TYR A 169 1.75 18.18 -8.82
N PHE A 170 1.78 19.36 -8.23
CA PHE A 170 0.93 20.48 -8.62
C PHE A 170 1.78 21.49 -9.40
N HIS A 171 1.34 21.80 -10.61
CA HIS A 171 1.99 22.81 -11.43
C HIS A 171 1.13 24.08 -11.45
N THR A 172 1.70 25.20 -11.05
CA THR A 172 1.09 26.52 -11.23
C THR A 172 1.37 26.99 -12.65
N SER A 173 0.34 27.35 -13.42
CA SER A 173 0.59 28.10 -14.65
C SER A 173 1.13 29.46 -14.23
N ASP A 174 2.41 29.71 -14.43
CA ASP A 174 2.96 31.03 -14.19
C ASP A 174 2.14 32.04 -15.01
N GLY A 175 1.62 33.04 -14.30
CA GLY A 175 0.94 34.15 -14.94
C GLY A 175 1.97 34.96 -15.71
N ASP A 176 2.23 34.57 -16.95
CA ASP A 176 2.74 35.50 -17.95
C ASP A 176 1.73 36.63 -18.02
N GLY A 177 2.08 37.73 -17.35
CA GLY A 177 1.38 38.98 -17.43
C GLY A 177 1.48 39.50 -18.86
N ASP A 178 0.60 39.03 -19.74
CA ASP A 178 0.04 39.91 -20.75
C ASP A 178 -1.40 39.52 -21.06
N GLY A 179 -2.28 40.53 -20.95
CA GLY A 179 -3.73 40.34 -21.02
C GLY A 179 -4.18 39.87 -22.39
N GLY A 180 -5.01 38.84 -22.43
CA GLY A 180 -5.63 38.44 -23.69
C GLY A 180 -6.68 37.33 -23.57
N GLY A 181 -7.92 37.72 -23.28
CA GLY A 181 -9.14 37.09 -23.81
C GLY A 181 -9.36 35.61 -23.52
N GLY A 182 -10.28 35.33 -22.59
CA GLY A 182 -10.72 33.98 -22.27
C GLY A 182 -11.25 33.19 -23.46
N ASN A 183 -11.05 31.89 -23.39
CA ASN A 183 -11.91 30.88 -23.97
C ASN A 183 -12.03 29.74 -22.95
N ASP A 184 -13.25 29.52 -22.48
CA ASP A 184 -13.63 28.33 -21.73
C ASP A 184 -13.33 27.09 -22.60
N VAL A 185 -12.39 26.26 -22.18
CA VAL A 185 -12.18 24.93 -22.77
C VAL A 185 -12.75 23.91 -21.80
N ASP A 186 -13.97 23.45 -22.09
CA ASP A 186 -14.52 22.22 -21.55
C ASP A 186 -13.64 21.04 -22.00
N ILE A 187 -12.74 20.58 -21.14
CA ILE A 187 -12.00 19.33 -21.38
C ILE A 187 -12.77 18.18 -20.72
N ASP A 188 -13.83 17.74 -21.39
CA ASP A 188 -14.34 16.38 -21.26
C ASP A 188 -13.77 15.57 -22.44
N GLY A 189 -12.74 14.77 -22.18
CA GLY A 189 -12.06 14.01 -23.24
C GLY A 189 -10.66 13.57 -22.85
N GLY A 190 -10.57 12.56 -21.99
CA GLY A 190 -9.33 11.79 -21.88
C GLY A 190 -9.16 10.93 -23.13
N SER A 191 -8.43 11.44 -24.12
CA SER A 191 -7.81 10.64 -25.17
C SER A 191 -6.33 10.52 -24.89
N ASP A 192 -5.84 9.29 -24.91
CA ASP A 192 -4.43 8.93 -24.85
C ASP A 192 -3.65 9.73 -25.90
N ILE A 193 -2.69 10.54 -25.47
CA ILE A 193 -1.73 11.19 -26.35
C ILE A 193 -0.38 10.50 -26.08
N ASP A 194 0.01 9.63 -27.00
CA ASP A 194 1.38 9.17 -27.13
C ASP A 194 2.23 10.36 -27.61
N ILE A 195 3.19 10.82 -26.78
CA ILE A 195 4.21 11.77 -27.24
C ILE A 195 5.50 10.98 -27.51
N ASP A 196 5.81 10.89 -28.80
CA ASP A 196 7.04 10.35 -29.37
C ASP A 196 8.20 11.32 -29.09
N VAL A 197 9.22 10.88 -28.35
CA VAL A 197 10.39 11.73 -28.02
C VAL A 197 11.40 11.66 -29.17
N GLY A 198 11.28 12.60 -30.10
CA GLY A 198 12.28 12.88 -31.13
C GLY A 198 13.34 13.86 -30.63
N GLY A 199 14.62 13.47 -30.71
CA GLY A 199 15.76 14.22 -30.18
C GLY A 199 16.27 15.40 -31.02
N GLY A 200 17.11 16.20 -30.35
CA GLY A 200 17.89 17.35 -30.83
C GLY A 200 18.00 18.34 -29.66
N GLY A 201 19.14 18.73 -29.11
CA GLY A 201 20.46 18.96 -29.67
C GLY A 201 20.72 20.48 -29.63
N GLY A 202 21.64 20.94 -28.77
CA GLY A 202 22.15 22.32 -28.77
C GLY A 202 22.45 22.92 -27.38
N ASP A 203 23.66 22.66 -26.89
CA ASP A 203 24.74 23.61 -26.51
C ASP A 203 24.43 24.95 -25.77
N ASP A 204 25.10 25.05 -24.61
CA ASP A 204 26.01 26.12 -24.14
C ASP A 204 25.58 27.34 -23.29
N ASP A 205 26.52 27.64 -22.36
CA ASP A 205 26.85 28.83 -21.54
C ASP A 205 26.09 29.05 -20.20
N GLU A 206 26.69 28.82 -19.01
CA GLU A 206 27.81 29.48 -18.26
C GLU A 206 27.37 30.64 -17.32
N ASP A 207 27.86 30.52 -16.07
CA ASP A 207 28.27 31.54 -15.08
C ASP A 207 27.37 32.09 -13.94
N GLY A 208 27.95 31.96 -12.71
CA GLY A 208 27.98 32.95 -11.60
C GLY A 208 27.00 32.69 -10.42
N SER A 209 27.36 32.10 -9.27
CA SER A 209 28.32 32.46 -8.19
C SER A 209 27.70 33.24 -7.01
N ASP A 210 28.09 32.80 -5.80
CA ASP A 210 28.12 33.46 -4.47
C ASP A 210 26.80 33.43 -3.65
N ASP A 211 26.72 32.61 -2.59
CA ASP A 211 27.27 32.75 -1.22
C ASP A 211 26.39 33.65 -0.33
N ASP A 212 25.82 33.07 0.74
CA ASP A 212 25.97 33.61 2.10
C ASP A 212 25.39 32.63 3.15
N GLU A 213 26.23 32.39 4.15
CA GLU A 213 25.97 31.69 5.41
C GLU A 213 25.07 32.54 6.32
N ASP A 214 24.24 31.92 7.16
CA ASP A 214 24.21 32.26 8.59
C ASP A 214 23.42 31.21 9.40
N ASP A 215 24.06 30.83 10.50
CA ASP A 215 23.56 29.99 11.59
C ASP A 215 22.37 30.65 12.31
N ASP A 216 21.42 29.84 12.81
CA ASP A 216 21.00 29.97 14.21
C ASP A 216 20.17 28.79 14.74
N VAL A 217 20.36 28.55 16.03
CA VAL A 217 20.03 27.35 16.80
C VAL A 217 18.73 27.54 17.60
N TYR A 218 18.08 26.40 17.89
CA TYR A 218 17.12 26.06 18.98
C TYR A 218 15.63 25.95 18.62
N GLY A 219 15.06 24.76 18.87
CA GLY A 219 13.63 24.61 19.13
C GLY A 219 13.06 23.21 18.94
N ILE A 220 13.21 22.34 19.94
CA ILE A 220 12.55 21.03 20.06
C ILE A 220 11.03 21.23 20.20
N GLY A 221 10.21 20.50 19.43
CA GLY A 221 8.75 20.41 19.62
C GLY A 221 8.12 19.23 18.87
N ASP A 222 7.36 18.40 19.61
CA ASP A 222 6.65 17.17 19.19
C ASP A 222 5.60 17.36 18.05
N PRO A 223 5.33 16.34 17.21
CA PRO A 223 4.41 16.44 16.07
C PRO A 223 2.98 15.91 16.35
N TYR A 224 2.45 16.11 17.55
CA TYR A 224 1.05 15.78 17.87
C TYR A 224 0.35 16.96 18.54
N GLY A 225 0.00 17.95 17.72
CA GLY A 225 -0.79 19.11 18.12
C GLY A 225 -1.84 19.41 17.06
N SER A 226 -3.09 19.13 17.40
CA SER A 226 -4.28 19.61 16.70
C SER A 226 -4.40 21.12 16.89
N ASP A 227 -4.22 21.91 15.82
CA ASP A 227 -4.56 23.33 15.83
C ASP A 227 -5.68 23.60 14.81
N ASP A 228 -6.89 23.72 15.36
CA ASP A 228 -7.94 24.60 14.86
C ASP A 228 -7.37 26.02 14.80
N SER A 229 -7.26 26.60 13.60
CA SER A 229 -7.15 28.04 13.45
C SER A 229 -8.22 28.53 12.48
N SER A 230 -9.20 29.22 13.06
CA SER A 230 -10.19 30.02 12.37
C SER A 230 -9.50 31.16 11.62
N TYR A 231 -9.49 31.08 10.28
CA TYR A 231 -9.15 32.21 9.42
C TYR A 231 -10.43 32.92 9.00
N ASP A 232 -10.77 34.01 9.71
CA ASP A 232 -11.63 35.07 9.18
C ASP A 232 -10.74 36.15 8.56
N GLY A 233 -10.87 36.35 7.25
CA GLY A 233 -10.15 37.38 6.50
C GLY A 233 -10.62 37.42 5.04
N ASP A 234 -11.49 38.40 4.75
CA ASP A 234 -12.15 38.64 3.47
C ASP A 234 -11.21 38.84 2.27
N GLU A 235 -11.68 38.26 1.15
CA GLU A 235 -11.60 38.67 -0.26
C GLU A 235 -10.28 39.15 -0.88
N SER A 236 -9.83 38.33 -1.84
CA SER A 236 -9.16 38.62 -3.13
C SER A 236 -7.81 37.90 -3.37
N GLY A 237 -7.69 36.65 -2.94
CA GLY A 237 -6.69 35.73 -3.47
C GLY A 237 -7.24 35.04 -4.72
N GLY A 238 -6.75 35.40 -5.92
CA GLY A 238 -7.11 34.71 -7.15
C GLY A 238 -6.91 33.19 -7.01
N CYS A 239 -7.86 32.39 -7.51
CA CYS A 239 -7.66 30.96 -7.68
C CYS A 239 -6.35 30.77 -8.46
N ARG A 240 -5.32 30.21 -7.84
CA ARG A 240 -4.12 29.77 -8.56
C ARG A 240 -4.59 28.73 -9.57
N MET A 241 -4.65 29.12 -10.84
CA MET A 241 -4.89 28.17 -11.92
C MET A 241 -3.66 27.27 -12.01
N GLY A 242 -3.90 25.98 -11.87
CA GLY A 242 -2.86 24.96 -11.91
C GLY A 242 -3.48 23.61 -12.19
N PHE A 243 -2.65 22.63 -12.52
CA PHE A 243 -3.08 21.27 -12.80
C PHE A 243 -2.23 20.26 -12.04
N ILE A 244 -2.85 19.13 -11.72
CA ILE A 244 -2.15 17.98 -11.13
C ILE A 244 -1.69 17.07 -12.27
N TYR A 245 -0.42 16.73 -12.26
CA TYR A 245 0.13 15.67 -13.10
C TYR A 245 0.79 14.58 -12.25
N ARG A 246 0.89 13.38 -12.83
CA ARG A 246 1.46 12.21 -12.18
C ARG A 246 2.61 11.62 -12.95
N GLU A 247 3.68 11.33 -12.24
CA GLU A 247 4.75 10.46 -12.72
C GLU A 247 4.52 9.04 -12.20
N VAL A 248 4.44 8.08 -13.12
CA VAL A 248 4.30 6.66 -12.78
C VAL A 248 5.56 5.93 -13.21
N MET A 249 6.34 5.53 -12.22
CA MET A 249 7.58 4.77 -12.38
C MET A 249 7.33 3.31 -11.98
N VAL A 250 7.86 2.36 -12.76
CA VAL A 250 7.83 0.94 -12.44
C VAL A 250 9.25 0.39 -12.39
N TYR A 251 9.60 -0.23 -11.27
CA TYR A 251 10.82 -1.01 -11.15
C TYR A 251 10.56 -2.46 -11.56
N SER A 252 11.43 -3.02 -12.40
CA SER A 252 11.47 -4.44 -12.73
C SER A 252 12.61 -5.11 -11.97
N LEU A 253 12.29 -6.14 -11.16
CA LEU A 253 13.32 -6.91 -10.46
C LEU A 253 14.21 -7.66 -11.44
N ARG A 254 13.62 -8.23 -12.50
CA ARG A 254 14.35 -8.90 -13.58
C ARG A 254 15.37 -8.00 -14.25
N ASN A 255 14.96 -6.82 -14.67
CA ASN A 255 15.82 -5.91 -15.43
C ASN A 255 16.70 -5.06 -14.52
N ASN A 256 16.41 -5.06 -13.21
CA ASN A 256 17.08 -4.27 -12.20
C ASN A 256 17.13 -2.77 -12.53
N CYS A 257 16.02 -2.24 -13.05
CA CYS A 257 15.93 -0.85 -13.46
C CYS A 257 14.54 -0.26 -13.20
N TRP A 258 14.52 1.05 -12.99
CA TRP A 258 13.31 1.85 -13.02
C TRP A 258 13.01 2.29 -14.45
N GLU A 259 11.73 2.25 -14.83
CA GLU A 259 11.22 2.73 -16.10
C GLU A 259 10.08 3.71 -15.84
N MET A 260 10.09 4.85 -16.52
CA MET A 260 8.96 5.78 -16.53
C MET A 260 7.92 5.26 -17.53
N ILE A 261 6.72 4.97 -17.05
CA ILE A 261 5.68 4.37 -17.86
C ILE A 261 4.65 5.40 -18.31
N HIS A 262 4.31 6.36 -17.46
CA HIS A 262 3.35 7.40 -17.79
C HIS A 262 3.69 8.73 -17.12
N VAL A 263 3.46 9.82 -17.84
CA VAL A 263 3.20 11.15 -17.28
C VAL A 263 1.78 11.52 -17.69
N VAL A 264 0.88 11.69 -16.73
CA VAL A 264 -0.54 11.89 -17.03
C VAL A 264 -1.12 13.04 -16.23
N TYR A 265 -1.84 13.91 -16.92
CA TYR A 265 -2.69 14.92 -16.30
C TYR A 265 -3.95 14.25 -15.76
N PHE A 266 -4.14 14.34 -14.46
CA PHE A 266 -5.28 13.73 -13.81
C PHE A 266 -6.12 14.81 -13.13
N GLY A 267 -7.41 14.88 -13.50
CA GLY A 267 -8.40 15.66 -12.75
C GLY A 267 -8.81 15.01 -11.41
N ASP A 268 -7.92 14.20 -10.83
CA ASP A 268 -8.05 13.62 -9.49
C ASP A 268 -6.73 13.75 -8.73
N GLU A 269 -6.77 13.62 -7.41
CA GLU A 269 -5.67 13.69 -6.45
C GLU A 269 -5.62 12.41 -5.61
N MET A 270 -4.47 12.09 -5.02
CA MET A 270 -4.31 11.07 -4.00
C MET A 270 -4.27 11.71 -2.63
N LYS A 271 -4.91 11.06 -1.65
CA LYS A 271 -4.66 11.37 -0.24
C LYS A 271 -3.38 10.65 0.20
N TRP A 272 -2.57 11.31 1.03
CA TRP A 272 -1.23 10.86 1.43
C TRP A 272 -1.19 9.40 1.91
N PHE A 273 -0.23 8.64 1.37
CA PHE A 273 0.17 7.27 1.72
C PHE A 273 -0.95 6.22 1.79
N CYS A 274 -1.59 5.92 0.66
CA CYS A 274 -2.37 4.69 0.49
C CYS A 274 -1.55 3.67 -0.31
N PRO A 275 -0.96 2.62 0.30
CA PRO A 275 -0.27 1.57 -0.46
C PRO A 275 -1.25 0.85 -1.38
N GLY A 276 -0.78 0.51 -2.58
CA GLY A 276 -1.59 -0.12 -3.61
C GLY A 276 -2.01 -1.52 -3.21
N ALA A 277 -3.31 -1.82 -3.32
CA ALA A 277 -3.85 -3.14 -3.02
C ALA A 277 -3.71 -4.07 -4.23
N VAL A 278 -3.01 -5.20 -4.04
CA VAL A 278 -2.71 -6.12 -5.14
C VAL A 278 -3.62 -7.33 -5.11
N ILE A 279 -4.46 -7.45 -6.13
CA ILE A 279 -5.34 -8.60 -6.37
C ILE A 279 -4.93 -9.27 -7.67
N ASN A 280 -5.16 -10.58 -7.78
CA ASN A 280 -4.80 -11.39 -8.95
C ASN A 280 -3.31 -11.35 -9.33
N LYS A 281 -2.44 -10.93 -8.38
CA LYS A 281 -0.98 -10.79 -8.50
C LYS A 281 -0.50 -9.72 -9.48
N SER A 282 -1.21 -9.46 -10.58
CA SER A 282 -0.77 -8.56 -11.66
C SER A 282 -1.44 -7.20 -11.68
N ILE A 283 -2.48 -6.93 -10.87
CA ILE A 283 -3.16 -5.62 -10.88
C ILE A 283 -3.09 -4.97 -9.49
N VAL A 284 -2.50 -3.77 -9.45
CA VAL A 284 -2.36 -2.97 -8.24
C VAL A 284 -3.41 -1.87 -8.24
N HIS A 285 -4.12 -1.68 -7.13
CA HIS A 285 -5.26 -0.78 -7.04
C HIS A 285 -5.03 0.37 -6.08
N TRP A 286 -5.57 1.55 -6.41
CA TRP A 286 -5.55 2.74 -5.58
C TRP A 286 -6.91 3.44 -5.61
N ILE A 287 -7.21 4.18 -4.54
CA ILE A 287 -8.29 5.16 -4.53
C ILE A 287 -7.68 6.53 -4.84
N PHE A 288 -8.30 7.23 -5.76
CA PHE A 288 -8.06 8.62 -6.10
C PHE A 288 -9.31 9.43 -5.76
N TRP A 289 -9.20 10.74 -5.60
CA TRP A 289 -10.33 11.63 -5.33
C TRP A 289 -10.40 12.70 -6.40
N LYS A 290 -11.57 12.95 -6.96
CA LYS A 290 -11.76 14.01 -7.95
C LYS A 290 -11.36 15.35 -7.34
N TYR A 291 -10.44 16.05 -7.99
CA TYR A 291 -9.92 17.33 -7.52
C TYR A 291 -11.06 18.33 -7.33
N GLY A 292 -11.07 19.04 -6.20
CA GLY A 292 -12.09 20.02 -5.82
C GLY A 292 -13.49 19.47 -5.50
N LYS A 293 -13.79 18.19 -5.77
CA LYS A 293 -15.10 17.56 -5.44
C LYS A 293 -15.02 16.48 -4.36
N GLY A 294 -13.85 15.91 -4.10
CA GLY A 294 -13.68 14.85 -3.11
C GLY A 294 -14.42 13.54 -3.44
N GLU A 295 -14.82 13.33 -4.69
CA GLU A 295 -15.49 12.09 -5.14
C GLU A 295 -14.44 10.98 -5.37
N PRO A 296 -14.48 9.84 -4.67
CA PRO A 296 -13.49 8.79 -4.83
C PRO A 296 -13.63 8.04 -6.16
N ARG A 297 -12.52 7.52 -6.64
CA ARG A 297 -12.36 6.78 -7.88
C ARG A 297 -11.39 5.62 -7.65
N LEU A 298 -11.87 4.40 -7.81
CA LEU A 298 -11.03 3.21 -7.75
C LEU A 298 -10.39 2.96 -9.12
N ARG A 299 -9.07 2.87 -9.15
CA ARG A 299 -8.32 2.53 -10.37
C ARG A 299 -7.34 1.39 -10.08
N GLY A 300 -7.13 0.54 -11.08
CA GLY A 300 -6.13 -0.52 -11.05
C GLY A 300 -5.12 -0.33 -12.18
N LEU A 301 -3.83 -0.53 -11.92
CA LEU A 301 -2.78 -0.61 -12.94
C LEU A 301 -2.43 -2.08 -13.16
N ASP A 302 -2.58 -2.56 -14.38
CA ASP A 302 -2.08 -3.87 -14.79
C ASP A 302 -0.56 -3.79 -15.01
N LEU A 303 0.20 -4.54 -14.22
CA LEU A 303 1.67 -4.55 -14.25
C LEU A 303 2.25 -5.16 -15.53
N SER A 304 1.45 -5.89 -16.30
CA SER A 304 1.88 -6.57 -17.53
C SER A 304 1.68 -5.67 -18.75
N SER A 305 0.54 -4.98 -18.82
CA SER A 305 0.18 -4.10 -19.94
C SER A 305 0.40 -2.63 -19.68
N TYR A 306 0.65 -2.25 -18.41
CA TYR A 306 0.71 -0.87 -17.93
C TYR A 306 -0.53 -0.03 -18.22
N LYS A 307 -1.67 -0.69 -18.43
CA LYS A 307 -2.95 -0.02 -18.67
C LYS A 307 -3.69 0.21 -17.36
N TRP A 308 -4.25 1.41 -17.25
CA TRP A 308 -5.15 1.77 -16.17
C TRP A 308 -6.57 1.25 -16.42
N LYS A 309 -7.14 0.63 -15.40
CA LYS A 309 -8.51 0.16 -15.35
C LYS A 309 -9.29 1.00 -14.35
N LYS A 310 -10.49 1.45 -14.75
CA LYS A 310 -11.44 2.09 -13.84
C LYS A 310 -12.36 1.01 -13.28
N LEU A 311 -12.52 0.96 -11.96
CA LEU A 311 -13.44 0.03 -11.32
C LEU A 311 -14.54 0.81 -10.62
N ALA A 312 -15.74 0.23 -10.61
CA ALA A 312 -16.86 0.78 -9.89
C ALA A 312 -16.67 0.60 -8.37
N LEU A 313 -17.02 1.63 -7.62
CA LEU A 313 -17.12 1.59 -6.16
C LEU A 313 -18.49 1.03 -5.72
N PRO A 314 -18.60 0.52 -4.48
CA PRO A 314 -19.89 0.20 -3.89
C PRO A 314 -20.79 1.43 -3.88
N ASP A 315 -22.10 1.20 -3.88
CA ASP A 315 -23.01 2.27 -3.45
C ASP A 315 -22.90 2.40 -1.94
N PHE A 316 -22.08 3.36 -1.51
CA PHE A 316 -21.88 3.61 -0.09
C PHE A 316 -23.07 4.30 0.58
N ARG A 317 -23.96 4.91 -0.21
CA ARG A 317 -25.17 5.56 0.29
C ARG A 317 -26.22 4.49 0.53
N GLY A 318 -26.22 3.93 1.73
CA GLY A 318 -27.21 2.92 2.11
C GLY A 318 -28.65 3.44 1.95
N LYS A 319 -29.55 2.56 1.50
CA LYS A 319 -31.02 2.69 1.59
C LYS A 319 -31.56 2.52 3.02
N GLU A 320 -30.71 2.57 4.05
CA GLU A 320 -31.12 2.50 5.45
C GLU A 320 -31.52 3.90 5.95
N MET A 321 -32.44 4.56 5.24
CA MET A 321 -33.24 5.60 5.87
C MET A 321 -34.40 4.92 6.59
N ILE A 322 -34.31 5.01 7.90
CA ILE A 322 -35.28 4.62 8.89
C ILE A 322 -36.65 5.13 8.42
N ASN A 323 -37.60 4.20 8.23
CA ASN A 323 -39.02 4.55 8.32
C ASN A 323 -39.28 4.96 9.78
N SER A 324 -38.88 6.17 10.16
CA SER A 324 -39.45 6.82 11.32
C SER A 324 -40.79 7.38 10.85
N PRO A 325 -41.92 7.04 11.50
CA PRO A 325 -43.16 7.75 11.26
C PRO A 325 -42.86 9.23 11.58
N GLY A 326 -43.14 10.11 10.62
CA GLY A 326 -42.97 11.54 10.80
C GLY A 326 -43.81 12.01 11.98
N ASP A 327 -43.15 12.56 12.98
CA ASP A 327 -43.73 13.61 13.78
C ASP A 327 -43.21 14.91 13.18
N ASP A 328 -44.15 15.61 12.54
CA ASP A 328 -44.01 16.99 12.10
C ASP A 328 -43.63 17.85 13.31
N ASP A 329 -42.56 18.65 13.18
CA ASP A 329 -42.43 20.04 13.67
C ASP A 329 -40.93 20.40 13.88
N ASP A 330 -40.40 21.15 12.90
CA ASP A 330 -39.38 22.21 13.00
C ASP A 330 -38.20 22.08 13.99
N ASP A 331 -37.03 21.64 13.48
CA ASP A 331 -35.75 22.39 13.60
C ASP A 331 -34.69 21.77 12.65
N ASP A 332 -34.16 22.59 11.74
CA ASP A 332 -33.34 22.21 10.60
C ASP A 332 -31.85 22.14 10.98
N SER A 333 -31.35 21.00 11.47
CA SER A 333 -29.88 20.77 11.49
C SER A 333 -29.33 19.33 11.51
N LEU A 334 -30.13 18.25 11.58
CA LEU A 334 -29.54 16.90 11.78
C LEU A 334 -30.03 15.74 10.89
N SER A 335 -30.73 16.01 9.79
CA SER A 335 -31.25 14.95 8.89
C SER A 335 -30.47 14.72 7.59
N LYS A 336 -29.22 15.20 7.48
CA LYS A 336 -28.32 14.95 6.33
C LYS A 336 -27.04 14.17 6.67
N SER A 337 -27.09 13.15 7.53
CA SER A 337 -25.96 12.20 7.64
C SER A 337 -25.96 11.21 6.46
N GLY A 338 -25.82 11.75 5.24
CA GLY A 338 -25.50 10.95 4.06
C GLY A 338 -24.07 10.47 4.17
N PHE A 339 -23.84 9.18 3.95
CA PHE A 339 -22.49 8.63 3.85
C PHE A 339 -21.69 9.39 2.78
N GLU A 340 -20.64 10.10 3.20
CA GLU A 340 -19.75 10.77 2.26
C GLU A 340 -18.69 9.79 1.75
N ALA A 341 -18.54 9.75 0.43
CA ALA A 341 -17.53 8.93 -0.22
C ALA A 341 -16.08 9.42 0.10
N SER A 342 -15.95 10.61 0.70
CA SER A 342 -14.73 11.15 1.30
C SER A 342 -14.23 10.33 2.52
N ALA A 343 -15.10 9.49 3.10
CA ALA A 343 -14.86 8.70 4.31
C ALA A 343 -14.14 7.35 4.08
N ILE A 344 -13.67 7.05 2.87
CA ILE A 344 -12.81 5.89 2.61
C ILE A 344 -11.47 6.10 3.34
N VAL A 345 -11.11 5.13 4.18
CA VAL A 345 -9.89 5.21 5.00
C VAL A 345 -8.82 4.28 4.48
N VAL A 346 -9.22 3.10 4.00
CA VAL A 346 -8.27 2.04 3.64
C VAL A 346 -8.77 1.27 2.42
N LEU A 347 -7.86 1.01 1.49
CA LEU A 347 -7.99 0.02 0.43
C LEU A 347 -7.04 -1.14 0.72
N GLY A 348 -7.49 -2.38 0.50
CA GLY A 348 -6.66 -3.56 0.72
C GLY A 348 -7.24 -4.81 0.07
N VAL A 349 -6.76 -5.97 0.53
CA VAL A 349 -7.24 -7.27 0.09
C VAL A 349 -7.62 -8.11 1.30
N LEU A 350 -8.81 -8.70 1.24
CA LEU A 350 -9.33 -9.62 2.25
C LEU A 350 -9.82 -10.88 1.55
N ASP A 351 -9.26 -12.04 1.91
CA ASP A 351 -9.56 -13.34 1.29
C ASP A 351 -9.53 -13.30 -0.25
N GLU A 352 -8.42 -12.80 -0.81
CA GLU A 352 -8.22 -12.65 -2.26
C GLU A 352 -9.20 -11.70 -2.97
N CYS A 353 -10.07 -11.01 -2.21
CA CYS A 353 -11.03 -10.05 -2.72
C CYS A 353 -10.59 -8.62 -2.38
N LEU A 354 -10.90 -7.67 -3.26
CA LEU A 354 -10.61 -6.26 -3.00
C LEU A 354 -11.50 -5.77 -1.86
N CYS A 355 -10.91 -5.06 -0.90
CA CYS A 355 -11.56 -4.64 0.33
C CYS A 355 -11.43 -3.13 0.52
N ILE A 356 -12.52 -2.48 0.94
CA ILE A 356 -12.55 -1.06 1.28
C ILE A 356 -13.07 -0.90 2.71
N VAL A 357 -12.35 -0.14 3.52
CA VAL A 357 -12.79 0.26 4.86
C VAL A 357 -13.22 1.71 4.82
N THR A 358 -14.42 1.99 5.33
CA THR A 358 -15.05 3.30 5.28
C THR A 358 -15.60 3.73 6.63
N ARG A 359 -15.52 5.03 6.97
CA ARG A 359 -16.16 5.61 8.16
C ARG A 359 -17.59 6.06 7.87
N ILE A 360 -18.45 6.03 8.90
CA ILE A 360 -19.83 6.52 8.81
C ILE A 360 -19.93 8.01 9.16
N CYS A 361 -19.34 8.41 10.29
CA CYS A 361 -19.31 9.81 10.77
C CYS A 361 -18.00 10.06 11.54
N PRO A 362 -17.43 11.29 11.46
CA PRO A 362 -16.26 11.67 12.25
C PRO A 362 -16.49 11.58 13.77
N GLU A 363 -17.72 11.81 14.27
CA GLU A 363 -17.96 11.84 15.73
C GLU A 363 -18.27 10.47 16.35
N PHE A 364 -18.65 9.46 15.55
CA PHE A 364 -19.19 8.20 16.07
C PHE A 364 -18.32 6.97 15.80
N ASP A 365 -17.12 7.14 15.24
CA ASP A 365 -16.06 6.12 15.17
C ASP A 365 -16.46 4.77 14.53
N ASN A 366 -17.56 4.74 13.78
CA ASN A 366 -18.07 3.53 13.15
C ASN A 366 -17.38 3.29 11.80
N ALA A 367 -17.01 2.04 11.50
CA ALA A 367 -16.40 1.68 10.23
C ALA A 367 -17.00 0.40 9.61
N TYR A 368 -17.32 0.47 8.33
CA TYR A 368 -17.75 -0.66 7.51
C TYR A 368 -16.61 -1.23 6.69
N VAL A 369 -16.63 -2.56 6.54
CA VAL A 369 -15.73 -3.28 5.65
C VAL A 369 -16.54 -3.81 4.46
N TRP A 370 -16.17 -3.38 3.26
CA TRP A 370 -16.78 -3.78 1.99
C TRP A 370 -15.83 -4.69 1.23
N VAL A 371 -16.37 -5.73 0.57
CA VAL A 371 -15.58 -6.69 -0.22
C VAL A 371 -16.22 -6.89 -1.60
N MET A 372 -15.41 -6.81 -2.65
CA MET A 372 -15.79 -7.12 -4.02
C MET A 372 -15.61 -8.62 -4.27
N LYS A 373 -16.71 -9.38 -4.27
CA LYS A 373 -16.66 -10.85 -4.37
C LYS A 373 -16.30 -11.36 -5.76
N GLU A 374 -16.69 -10.62 -6.79
CA GLU A 374 -16.34 -10.90 -8.18
C GLU A 374 -15.58 -9.70 -8.73
N TYR A 375 -14.33 -9.92 -9.15
CA TYR A 375 -13.47 -8.84 -9.60
C TYR A 375 -14.09 -8.08 -10.77
N ASP A 376 -14.07 -6.75 -10.71
CA ASP A 376 -14.63 -5.83 -11.71
C ASP A 376 -16.16 -5.88 -11.87
N MET A 377 -16.87 -6.47 -10.91
CA MET A 377 -18.33 -6.51 -10.89
C MET A 377 -18.87 -5.60 -9.79
N LYS A 378 -19.48 -4.47 -10.18
CA LYS A 378 -20.03 -3.47 -9.23
C LYS A 378 -21.04 -4.10 -8.27
N GLU A 379 -21.91 -4.95 -8.81
CA GLU A 379 -22.99 -5.60 -8.08
C GLU A 379 -22.49 -6.64 -7.06
N SER A 380 -21.21 -7.04 -7.15
CA SER A 380 -20.59 -8.00 -6.24
C SER A 380 -20.04 -7.36 -4.95
N TRP A 381 -20.05 -6.03 -4.86
CA TRP A 381 -19.69 -5.35 -3.63
C TRP A 381 -20.70 -5.69 -2.53
N THR A 382 -20.17 -6.25 -1.44
CA THR A 382 -20.98 -6.65 -0.29
C THR A 382 -20.39 -6.06 0.98
N LYS A 383 -21.27 -5.57 1.86
CA LYS A 383 -20.89 -5.14 3.22
C LYS A 383 -20.65 -6.41 4.04
N LEU A 384 -19.42 -6.64 4.47
CA LEU A 384 -19.05 -7.85 5.20
C LEU A 384 -19.39 -7.73 6.70
N PHE A 385 -19.01 -6.62 7.35
CA PHE A 385 -19.28 -6.37 8.77
C PHE A 385 -19.08 -4.88 9.15
N ASN A 386 -19.48 -4.52 10.38
CA ASN A 386 -19.28 -3.20 10.99
C ASN A 386 -18.49 -3.32 12.31
N LEU A 387 -17.52 -2.44 12.54
CA LEU A 387 -16.69 -2.43 13.75
C LEU A 387 -17.40 -1.93 15.01
N THR A 388 -18.52 -1.21 14.88
CA THR A 388 -19.36 -0.86 16.05
C THR A 388 -19.84 -2.12 16.78
N GLU A 389 -20.24 -3.15 16.02
CA GLU A 389 -20.67 -4.44 16.57
C GLU A 389 -19.51 -5.13 17.31
N ALA A 390 -18.28 -4.88 16.88
CA ALA A 390 -17.07 -5.42 17.45
C ALA A 390 -16.61 -4.69 18.73
N SER A 391 -17.30 -3.62 19.18
CA SER A 391 -16.85 -2.75 20.27
C SER A 391 -15.45 -2.16 20.04
N ILE A 392 -15.06 -1.98 18.77
CA ILE A 392 -13.80 -1.30 18.41
C ILE A 392 -14.14 0.18 18.18
N VAL A 393 -13.53 1.04 18.98
CA VAL A 393 -13.62 2.48 18.80
C VAL A 393 -12.59 2.89 17.75
N GLY A 394 -13.10 3.49 16.68
CA GLY A 394 -12.30 4.15 15.68
C GLY A 394 -12.02 3.32 14.43
N PRO A 395 -11.47 4.01 13.41
CA PRO A 395 -11.17 3.44 12.11
C PRO A 395 -9.93 2.54 12.14
N LEU A 396 -9.92 1.51 11.30
CA LEU A 396 -8.71 0.70 11.12
C LEU A 396 -7.60 1.53 10.48
N LEU A 397 -6.38 1.30 10.94
CA LEU A 397 -5.17 1.87 10.36
C LEU A 397 -4.64 1.05 9.18
N SER A 398 -5.18 -0.15 8.96
CA SER A 398 -4.78 -1.07 7.90
C SER A 398 -5.96 -1.96 7.49
N PRO A 399 -5.90 -2.63 6.32
CA PRO A 399 -6.95 -3.56 5.93
C PRO A 399 -7.05 -4.71 6.95
N PRO A 400 -8.25 -5.28 7.16
CA PRO A 400 -8.38 -6.55 7.87
C PRO A 400 -7.49 -7.62 7.22
N LEU A 401 -6.72 -8.32 8.03
CA LEU A 401 -5.79 -9.34 7.53
C LEU A 401 -6.46 -10.72 7.54
N PRO A 402 -6.64 -11.36 6.37
CA PRO A 402 -7.25 -12.69 6.27
C PRO A 402 -6.27 -13.73 6.76
N CYS A 403 -6.60 -14.38 7.87
CA CYS A 403 -5.67 -15.31 8.46
C CYS A 403 -5.93 -16.75 8.01
N SER A 404 -7.19 -17.24 7.95
CA SER A 404 -7.53 -18.66 7.66
C SER A 404 -8.38 -18.88 6.42
N LYS A 405 -8.23 -20.05 5.77
CA LYS A 405 -9.20 -20.53 4.75
C LYS A 405 -10.61 -20.79 5.28
N GLY A 406 -10.79 -20.84 6.60
CA GLY A 406 -12.10 -20.97 7.23
C GLY A 406 -12.94 -19.70 7.12
N GLY A 407 -12.31 -18.54 6.88
CA GLY A 407 -13.00 -17.25 6.71
C GLY A 407 -13.80 -16.78 7.92
N ASP A 408 -13.62 -17.42 9.09
CA ASP A 408 -14.41 -17.14 10.30
C ASP A 408 -13.79 -16.06 11.19
N GLU A 409 -12.50 -15.76 11.00
CA GLU A 409 -11.77 -14.76 11.81
C GLU A 409 -10.77 -13.95 10.98
N VAL A 410 -10.59 -12.69 11.36
CA VAL A 410 -9.59 -11.76 10.81
C VAL A 410 -8.79 -11.09 11.92
N LEU A 411 -7.55 -10.73 11.60
CA LEU A 411 -6.71 -9.90 12.47
C LEU A 411 -6.89 -8.43 12.09
N LEU A 412 -7.22 -7.60 13.06
CA LEU A 412 -7.47 -6.16 12.90
C LEU A 412 -6.40 -5.35 13.60
N ARG A 413 -6.01 -4.22 12.99
CA ARG A 413 -5.14 -3.21 13.61
C ARG A 413 -5.97 -2.09 14.23
N LYS A 414 -5.86 -1.92 15.54
CA LYS A 414 -6.56 -0.87 16.30
C LYS A 414 -5.76 0.44 16.29
N PRO A 415 -6.43 1.59 16.44
CA PRO A 415 -5.78 2.89 16.55
C PRO A 415 -5.05 3.15 17.89
N ASN A 416 -5.38 2.46 18.99
CA ASN A 416 -4.88 2.80 20.34
C ASN A 416 -3.52 2.21 20.73
N GLU A 417 -2.84 2.90 21.66
CA GLU A 417 -1.44 2.73 22.09
C GLU A 417 -1.09 1.43 22.85
N ASP A 418 -2.07 0.64 23.32
CA ASP A 418 -1.84 -0.48 24.25
C ASP A 418 -1.51 -1.84 23.59
N GLY A 419 -1.13 -1.90 22.31
CA GLY A 419 -0.68 -3.15 21.67
C GLY A 419 -1.34 -3.53 20.34
N GLY A 420 -2.01 -2.58 19.67
CA GLY A 420 -2.16 -2.49 18.21
C GLY A 420 -2.96 -3.54 17.44
N LEU A 421 -3.15 -4.78 17.93
CA LEU A 421 -3.80 -5.87 17.19
C LEU A 421 -4.91 -6.56 17.98
N CYS A 422 -5.94 -7.04 17.29
CA CYS A 422 -6.93 -7.95 17.88
C CYS A 422 -7.52 -8.92 16.85
N TRP A 423 -7.95 -10.07 17.34
CA TRP A 423 -8.74 -11.02 16.56
C TRP A 423 -10.21 -10.63 16.55
N TYR A 424 -10.86 -10.69 15.39
CA TYR A 424 -12.29 -10.50 15.22
C TYR A 424 -12.92 -11.75 14.64
N ASP A 425 -13.96 -12.25 15.29
CA ASP A 425 -14.73 -13.43 14.87
C ASP A 425 -16.04 -13.01 14.19
N PHE A 426 -16.21 -13.37 12.92
CA PHE A 426 -17.40 -13.05 12.14
C PHE A 426 -18.66 -13.73 12.67
N LYS A 427 -18.56 -14.96 13.17
CA LYS A 427 -19.71 -15.73 13.65
C LYS A 427 -20.24 -15.17 14.96
N GLY A 428 -19.32 -14.89 15.88
CA GLY A 428 -19.65 -14.31 17.18
C GLY A 428 -19.91 -12.81 17.14
N LYS A 429 -19.44 -12.10 16.11
CA LYS A 429 -19.33 -10.63 16.08
C LYS A 429 -18.62 -10.09 17.32
N THR A 430 -17.57 -10.78 17.75
CA THR A 430 -16.84 -10.43 18.98
C THR A 430 -15.36 -10.24 18.70
N VAL A 431 -14.75 -9.37 19.50
CA VAL A 431 -13.29 -9.23 19.55
C VAL A 431 -12.74 -10.23 20.56
N LYS A 432 -11.82 -11.07 20.11
CA LYS A 432 -11.09 -12.03 20.93
C LYS A 432 -9.80 -11.39 21.48
N ALA A 433 -9.11 -12.14 22.34
CA ALA A 433 -7.92 -11.68 23.07
C ALA A 433 -6.89 -11.00 22.15
N GLN A 434 -6.27 -9.94 22.67
CA GLN A 434 -5.18 -9.24 22.00
C GLN A 434 -3.96 -10.15 21.97
N PRO A 435 -3.44 -10.48 20.78
CA PRO A 435 -2.28 -11.32 20.72
C PRO A 435 -1.05 -10.49 21.15
N LYS A 436 -0.27 -11.04 22.10
CA LYS A 436 0.88 -10.32 22.70
C LYS A 436 1.98 -10.11 21.67
N ILE A 437 2.14 -8.88 21.21
CA ILE A 437 3.29 -8.44 20.41
C ILE A 437 4.49 -8.25 21.34
N SER A 438 5.73 -8.31 20.82
CA SER A 438 6.95 -8.21 21.62
C SER A 438 6.93 -6.98 22.56
N ASN A 439 7.30 -7.23 23.82
CA ASN A 439 7.20 -6.31 24.96
C ASN A 439 7.56 -4.84 24.66
N GLY A 440 6.54 -3.98 24.56
CA GLY A 440 6.66 -2.52 24.72
C GLY A 440 7.09 -1.70 23.49
N LEU A 441 7.18 -2.31 22.30
CA LEU A 441 7.48 -1.57 21.06
C LEU A 441 6.20 -1.12 20.34
N THR A 442 6.21 0.12 19.83
CA THR A 442 5.08 0.68 19.08
C THR A 442 4.96 0.03 17.69
N LEU A 443 3.78 -0.49 17.39
CA LEU A 443 3.44 -1.07 16.09
C LEU A 443 3.25 0.03 15.04
N ARG A 444 4.14 0.10 14.04
CA ARG A 444 4.06 1.05 12.92
C ARG A 444 3.31 0.51 11.71
N ASP A 445 3.51 -0.76 11.39
CA ASP A 445 2.85 -1.41 10.25
C ASP A 445 2.76 -2.93 10.45
N VAL A 446 1.83 -3.57 9.75
CA VAL A 446 1.60 -5.01 9.83
C VAL A 446 1.10 -5.57 8.51
N ASN A 447 1.58 -6.74 8.13
CA ASN A 447 1.09 -7.45 6.95
C ASN A 447 1.21 -8.98 7.12
N LEU A 448 0.60 -9.74 6.21
CA LEU A 448 0.74 -11.18 6.14
C LEU A 448 1.56 -11.59 4.92
N CYS A 449 2.38 -12.61 5.11
CA CYS A 449 3.22 -13.17 4.07
C CYS A 449 3.15 -14.71 4.12
N VAL A 450 3.40 -15.38 3.00
CA VAL A 450 3.58 -16.84 3.01
C VAL A 450 5.05 -17.20 3.14
N GLU A 451 5.36 -18.39 3.63
CA GLU A 451 6.72 -18.91 3.54
C GLU A 451 7.11 -19.17 2.08
N SER A 452 8.34 -18.82 1.70
CA SER A 452 8.77 -18.92 0.31
C SER A 452 10.27 -19.07 0.16
N LEU A 453 10.66 -19.88 -0.84
CA LEU A 453 12.05 -20.03 -1.30
C LEU A 453 12.42 -19.07 -2.44
N VAL A 454 11.51 -18.18 -2.86
CA VAL A 454 11.77 -17.25 -3.95
C VAL A 454 12.95 -16.34 -3.62
N PRO A 455 13.99 -16.27 -4.47
CA PRO A 455 15.12 -15.39 -4.26
C PRO A 455 14.73 -13.92 -4.47
N VAL A 456 15.29 -13.02 -3.66
CA VAL A 456 15.15 -11.55 -3.83
C VAL A 456 16.31 -10.93 -4.59
N ASN A 457 17.39 -11.68 -4.81
CA ASN A 457 18.52 -11.30 -5.61
C ASN A 457 18.57 -12.17 -6.86
N LEU A 458 18.63 -11.54 -8.03
CA LEU A 458 19.07 -12.24 -9.23
C LEU A 458 20.60 -12.19 -9.20
N ALA A 459 21.23 -13.35 -9.00
CA ALA A 459 22.63 -13.48 -9.35
C ALA A 459 22.72 -13.24 -10.86
N VAL A 460 23.26 -12.09 -11.25
CA VAL A 460 23.64 -11.77 -12.64
C VAL A 460 24.80 -12.67 -13.05
#